data_AF-A0A920PV08-F1
#
_entry.id   AF-A0A920PV08-F1
#
_cell.length_a   1.000
_cell.length_b   1.000
_cell.length_c   1.000
_cell.angle_alpha   90.00
_cell.angle_beta   90.00
_cell.angle_gamma   90.00
#
_symmetry.space_group_name_H-M   'P 1'
#
loop_
_entity.id
_entity.type
_entity.pdbx_description
1 polymer ?
#
loop_
_entity_poly.entity_id
_entity_poly.type
_entity_poly.pdbx_seq_one_letter_code
_entity_poly.pdbx_strand_id
1 'polypeptide(L)'
;MKLLVNGRSLNPGQAVFDIENGQLVFSIATNSYGKYDQDSIITVTAYPTVDGSTVILGGTTSLSGNTGTILARGAEWSMTASITLPPGIAIPIPTATPVPVSWPR
;
A
#
# COMPACT_ATOMS: atom_id res chain seq x y z
N MET A 1 -11.46 -14.85 -2.17
CA MET A 1 -11.63 -13.44 -2.60
C MET A 1 -10.30 -12.85 -3.06
N LYS A 2 -10.26 -12.17 -4.22
CA LYS A 2 -9.11 -11.38 -4.68
C LYS A 2 -9.23 -9.95 -4.12
N LEU A 3 -8.17 -9.43 -3.51
CA LEU A 3 -8.13 -8.05 -3.03
C LEU A 3 -7.36 -7.17 -4.02
N LEU A 4 -7.93 -6.02 -4.37
CA LEU A 4 -7.26 -4.98 -5.15
C LEU A 4 -7.04 -3.74 -4.28
N VAL A 5 -5.81 -3.28 -4.24
CA VAL A 5 -5.39 -2.04 -3.61
C VAL A 5 -5.09 -1.03 -4.71
N ASN A 6 -5.84 0.07 -4.77
CA ASN A 6 -5.70 1.07 -5.84
C ASN A 6 -5.75 0.45 -7.25
N GLY A 7 -6.59 -0.59 -7.43
CA GLY A 7 -6.71 -1.34 -8.68
C GLY A 7 -5.61 -2.37 -8.95
N ARG A 8 -4.66 -2.59 -8.03
CA ARG A 8 -3.59 -3.60 -8.16
C ARG A 8 -3.83 -4.78 -7.23
N SER A 9 -3.66 -5.99 -7.74
CA SER A 9 -3.79 -7.20 -6.92
C SER A 9 -2.55 -7.49 -6.10
N LEU A 10 -2.75 -8.13 -4.94
CA LEU A 10 -1.64 -8.69 -4.17
C LEU A 10 -1.08 -9.97 -4.84
N ASN A 11 0.24 -10.12 -4.76
CA ASN A 11 0.97 -11.32 -5.14
C ASN A 11 0.71 -12.47 -4.14
N PRO A 12 0.97 -13.73 -4.50
CA PRO A 12 0.94 -14.85 -3.57
C PRO A 12 1.87 -14.66 -2.36
N GLY A 13 1.39 -14.97 -1.16
CA GLY A 13 2.16 -14.83 0.08
C GLY A 13 2.44 -13.38 0.51
N GLN A 14 1.83 -12.38 -0.14
CA GLN A 14 2.09 -10.98 0.14
C GLN A 14 1.28 -10.50 1.34
N ALA A 15 1.98 -10.00 2.35
CA ALA A 15 1.40 -9.32 3.52
C ALA A 15 1.77 -7.83 3.62
N VAL A 16 2.64 -7.34 2.72
CA VAL A 16 3.04 -5.93 2.68
C VAL A 16 2.87 -5.41 1.26
N PHE A 17 2.23 -4.25 1.10
CA PHE A 17 2.00 -3.61 -0.18
C PHE A 17 2.50 -2.17 -0.14
N ASP A 18 3.51 -1.88 -0.96
CA ASP A 18 4.08 -0.53 -1.06
C ASP A 18 3.13 0.41 -1.81
N ILE A 19 2.93 1.60 -1.24
CA ILE A 19 2.22 2.71 -1.87
C ILE A 19 3.11 3.95 -1.88
N GLU A 20 2.68 4.98 -2.59
CA GLU A 20 3.37 6.26 -2.52
C GLU A 20 3.35 6.78 -1.07
N ASN A 21 4.51 7.20 -0.57
CA ASN A 21 4.68 7.78 0.77
C ASN A 21 4.40 6.81 1.95
N GLY A 22 4.38 5.49 1.72
CA GLY A 22 4.25 4.53 2.82
C GLY A 22 3.99 3.09 2.39
N GLN A 23 3.55 2.28 3.36
CA GLN A 23 3.27 0.86 3.17
C GLN A 23 1.95 0.48 3.81
N LEU A 24 1.30 -0.54 3.26
CA LEU A 24 0.17 -1.21 3.87
C LEU A 24 0.61 -2.59 4.34
N VAL A 25 0.33 -2.90 5.60
CA VAL A 25 0.60 -4.22 6.19
C VAL A 25 -0.73 -4.90 6.48
N PHE A 26 -0.87 -6.11 5.97
CA PHE A 26 -2.03 -6.97 6.15
C PHE A 26 -1.74 -7.95 7.29
N SER A 27 -2.71 -8.18 8.18
CA SER A 27 -2.56 -9.10 9.32
C SER A 27 -2.33 -10.55 8.91
N ILE A 28 -2.77 -10.91 7.70
CA ILE A 28 -2.56 -12.22 7.08
C ILE A 28 -2.06 -12.02 5.65
N ALA A 29 -1.19 -12.92 5.21
CA ALA A 29 -0.74 -12.97 3.83
C ALA A 29 -1.82 -13.58 2.93
N THR A 30 -1.78 -13.25 1.64
CA THR A 30 -2.54 -14.00 0.63
C THR A 30 -2.02 -15.44 0.51
N ASN A 31 -2.88 -16.34 0.05
CA ASN A 31 -2.52 -17.73 -0.24
C ASN A 31 -1.63 -17.85 -1.49
N SER A 32 -1.29 -19.09 -1.87
CA SER A 32 -0.46 -19.42 -3.05
C SER A 32 -1.02 -18.91 -4.39
N TYR A 33 -2.27 -18.43 -4.42
CA TYR A 33 -2.91 -17.87 -5.60
C TYR A 33 -3.13 -16.35 -5.51
N GLY A 34 -2.59 -15.67 -4.50
CA GLY A 34 -2.80 -14.23 -4.29
C GLY A 34 -4.22 -13.90 -3.84
N LYS A 35 -4.91 -14.83 -3.17
CA LYS A 35 -6.29 -14.68 -2.70
C LYS A 35 -6.39 -14.87 -1.18
N TYR A 36 -7.49 -14.39 -0.62
CA TYR A 36 -7.90 -14.68 0.75
C TYR A 36 -9.02 -15.73 0.76
N ASP A 37 -9.06 -16.56 1.80
CA ASP A 37 -10.15 -17.49 2.04
C ASP A 37 -11.44 -16.73 2.41
N GLN A 38 -12.57 -17.33 2.08
CA GLN A 38 -13.87 -16.71 2.31
C GLN A 38 -14.12 -16.53 3.82
N ASP A 39 -14.76 -15.41 4.17
CA ASP A 39 -15.06 -14.99 5.55
C ASP A 39 -13.81 -14.72 6.42
N SER A 40 -12.62 -14.66 5.83
CA SER A 40 -11.41 -14.19 6.53
C SER A 40 -11.52 -12.71 6.91
N ILE A 41 -11.08 -12.36 8.11
CA ILE A 41 -10.98 -10.98 8.57
C ILE A 41 -9.55 -10.50 8.32
N ILE A 42 -9.40 -9.51 7.44
CA ILE A 42 -8.12 -8.94 7.06
C ILE A 42 -8.01 -7.57 7.72
N THR A 43 -7.02 -7.40 8.59
CA THR A 43 -6.70 -6.08 9.16
C THR A 43 -5.61 -5.45 8.31
N VAL A 44 -5.83 -4.23 7.84
CA VAL A 44 -4.92 -3.47 7.00
C VAL A 44 -4.45 -2.26 7.79
N THR A 45 -3.16 -2.16 8.04
CA THR A 45 -2.56 -1.01 8.75
C THR A 45 -1.69 -0.24 7.78
N ALA A 46 -1.94 1.06 7.66
CA ALA A 46 -1.09 1.95 6.87
C ALA A 46 0.03 2.55 7.73
N TYR A 47 1.24 2.48 7.21
CA TYR A 47 2.45 3.03 7.79
C TYR A 47 3.01 4.11 6.84
N PRO A 48 2.76 5.39 7.12
CA PRO A 48 3.43 6.49 6.44
C PRO A 48 4.94 6.44 6.67
N THR A 49 5.73 6.82 5.66
CA THR A 49 7.18 7.00 5.82
C THR A 49 7.54 8.33 6.51
N VAL A 50 6.62 9.29 6.51
CA VAL A 50 6.82 10.63 7.07
C VAL A 50 5.84 10.85 8.22
N ASP A 51 6.35 11.30 9.36
CA ASP A 51 5.52 11.64 10.52
C ASP A 51 4.61 12.85 10.21
N GLY A 52 3.39 12.83 10.76
CA GLY A 52 2.38 13.85 10.46
C GLY A 52 1.66 13.68 9.11
N SER A 53 1.97 12.64 8.34
CA SER A 53 1.21 12.28 7.14
C SER A 53 -0.22 11.86 7.43
N THR A 54 -1.13 12.22 6.53
CA THR A 54 -2.54 11.83 6.60
C THR A 54 -2.76 10.55 5.79
N VAL A 55 -3.33 9.53 6.44
CA VAL A 55 -3.74 8.28 5.80
C VAL A 55 -5.21 8.35 5.43
N ILE A 56 -5.54 7.95 4.21
CA ILE A 56 -6.92 7.78 3.74
C ILE A 56 -7.08 6.32 3.28
N LEU A 57 -7.98 5.58 3.94
CA LEU A 57 -8.37 4.23 3.56
C LEU A 57 -9.83 4.21 3.14
N GLY A 58 -10.10 3.69 1.94
CA GLY A 58 -11.45 3.53 1.39
C GLY A 58 -11.75 2.07 1.06
N GLY A 59 -13.03 1.71 1.09
CA GLY A 59 -13.46 0.33 0.83
C GLY A 59 -13.15 -0.65 1.96
N THR A 60 -12.91 -0.17 3.18
CA THR A 60 -12.81 -1.01 4.38
C THR A 60 -14.19 -1.12 5.06
N THR A 61 -14.45 -2.24 5.73
CA THR A 61 -15.68 -2.48 6.50
C THR A 61 -15.73 -1.62 7.77
N SER A 62 -14.58 -1.42 8.40
CA SER A 62 -14.42 -0.58 9.58
C SER A 62 -13.09 0.17 9.48
N LEU A 63 -13.00 1.34 10.10
CA LEU A 63 -11.79 2.17 10.12
C LEU A 63 -11.54 2.69 11.54
N SER A 64 -10.31 2.54 12.02
CA SER A 64 -9.82 3.06 13.29
C SER A 64 -8.42 3.64 13.09
N GLY A 65 -8.33 4.97 13.03
CA GLY A 65 -7.09 5.67 12.69
C GLY A 65 -6.53 5.20 11.35
N ASN A 66 -5.28 4.74 11.36
CA ASN A 66 -4.59 4.24 10.16
C ASN A 66 -4.87 2.75 9.87
N THR A 67 -5.80 2.13 10.60
CA THR A 67 -6.10 0.71 10.50
C THR A 67 -7.53 0.50 10.01
N GLY A 68 -7.68 -0.25 8.92
CA GLY A 68 -8.98 -0.68 8.41
C GLY A 68 -9.16 -2.19 8.50
N THR A 69 -10.40 -2.66 8.55
CA THR A 69 -10.71 -4.10 8.48
C THR A 69 -11.50 -4.41 7.22
N ILE A 70 -11.21 -5.53 6.56
CA ILE A 70 -11.94 -6.03 5.40
C ILE A 70 -12.41 -7.45 5.70
N LEU A 71 -13.69 -7.72 5.50
CA LEU A 71 -14.24 -9.07 5.55
C LEU A 71 -14.20 -9.69 4.16
N ALA A 72 -13.45 -10.78 3.99
CA ALA A 72 -13.20 -11.39 2.69
C ALA A 72 -14.43 -12.11 2.12
N ARG A 73 -15.34 -11.38 1.47
CA ARG A 73 -16.56 -11.94 0.87
C ARG A 73 -16.61 -11.78 -0.64
N GLY A 74 -17.24 -12.75 -1.30
CA GLY A 74 -17.39 -12.76 -2.75
C GLY A 74 -16.10 -13.09 -3.50
N ALA A 75 -16.14 -12.85 -4.82
CA ALA A 75 -15.04 -13.18 -5.71
C ALA A 75 -13.89 -12.16 -5.62
N GLU A 76 -14.23 -10.87 -5.56
CA GLU A 76 -13.30 -9.75 -5.63
C GLU A 76 -13.72 -8.62 -4.70
N TRP A 77 -12.73 -7.91 -4.15
CA TRP A 77 -12.94 -6.73 -3.32
C TRP A 77 -11.91 -5.66 -3.67
N SER A 78 -12.34 -4.40 -3.69
CA SER A 78 -11.50 -3.26 -4.05
C SER A 78 -11.42 -2.29 -2.88
N MET A 79 -10.19 -1.94 -2.49
CA MET A 79 -9.90 -0.89 -1.53
C MET A 79 -9.03 0.19 -2.17
N THR A 80 -9.12 1.38 -1.60
CA THR A 80 -8.23 2.50 -1.93
C THR A 80 -7.41 2.89 -0.72
N ALA A 81 -6.16 3.27 -0.94
CA ALA A 81 -5.26 3.76 0.09
C ALA A 81 -4.39 4.88 -0.47
N SER A 82 -4.37 6.00 0.22
CA SER A 82 -3.46 7.11 -0.10
C SER A 82 -2.87 7.70 1.17
N ILE A 83 -1.62 8.15 1.06
CA ILE A 83 -0.89 8.82 2.14
C ILE A 83 -0.47 10.18 1.62
N THR A 84 -1.00 11.23 2.23
CA THR A 84 -0.70 12.62 1.90
C THR A 84 0.34 13.15 2.89
N LEU A 85 1.45 13.69 2.36
CA LEU A 85 2.49 14.33 3.16
C LEU A 85 1.95 15.60 3.83
N PRO A 86 2.44 15.94 5.05
CA PRO A 86 2.09 17.21 5.65
C PRO A 86 2.68 18.38 4.82
N PRO A 87 2.00 19.55 4.82
CA PRO A 87 2.49 20.72 4.09
C PRO A 87 3.87 21.14 4.59
N GLY A 88 4.80 21.42 3.66
CA GLY A 88 6.15 21.89 3.97
C GLY A 88 7.26 20.82 3.97
N ILE A 89 6.93 19.54 3.76
CA ILE A 89 7.94 18.49 3.52
C ILE A 89 8.42 18.56 2.07
N ALA A 90 9.70 18.85 1.87
CA ALA A 90 10.34 18.69 0.56
C ALA A 90 10.47 17.20 0.26
N ILE A 91 9.80 16.72 -0.79
CA ILE A 91 10.12 15.44 -1.43
C ILE A 91 11.57 15.51 -1.91
N PRO A 92 12.47 14.59 -1.52
CA PRO A 92 13.82 14.58 -2.05
C PRO A 92 13.73 14.36 -3.57
N ILE A 93 14.06 15.39 -4.33
CA ILE A 93 14.26 15.27 -5.77
C ILE A 93 15.42 14.30 -6.01
N PRO A 94 15.26 13.24 -6.82
CA PRO A 94 16.37 12.36 -7.14
C PRO A 94 17.46 13.19 -7.81
N THR A 95 18.65 13.20 -7.22
CA THR A 95 19.81 13.89 -7.78
C THR A 95 20.20 13.17 -9.06
N ALA A 96 20.25 13.89 -10.19
CA ALA A 96 20.68 13.31 -11.46
C ALA A 96 22.12 12.82 -11.34
N THR A 97 22.36 11.54 -11.63
CA THR A 97 23.71 10.99 -11.71
C THR A 97 24.43 11.64 -12.90
N PRO A 98 25.60 12.28 -12.71
CA PRO A 98 26.35 12.84 -13.82
C PRO A 98 26.83 11.71 -14.74
N VAL A 99 26.59 11.85 -16.05
CA VAL A 99 27.11 10.92 -17.05
C VAL A 99 28.60 11.21 -17.28
N PRO A 100 29.50 10.22 -17.24
CA PRO A 100 30.91 10.45 -17.54
C PRO A 100 31.09 10.92 -18.99
N VAL A 101 31.74 12.06 -19.19
CA VAL A 101 32.14 12.52 -20.54
C VAL A 101 33.52 11.93 -20.86
N SER A 102 33.61 11.13 -21.91
CA SER A 102 34.90 10.69 -22.46
C SER A 102 35.43 11.77 -23.40
N TRP A 103 36.55 12.40 -23.06
CA TRP A 103 37.21 13.37 -23.94
C TRP A 103 37.96 12.63 -25.08
N PRO A 104 37.81 13.03 -26.36
CA PRO A 104 38.59 12.43 -27.43
C PRO A 104 40.07 12.84 -27.32
N ARG A 105 40.97 11.85 -27.43
CA ARG A 105 42.43 12.02 -27.50
C ARG A 105 42.87 12.51 -28.87
#